data_AF-A0A9E4ZJN1-F1
#
_entry.id   AF-A0A9E4ZJN1-F1
#
_cell.length_a   1.000
_cell.length_b   1.000
_cell.length_c   1.000
_cell.angle_alpha   90.00
_cell.angle_beta   90.00
_cell.angle_gamma   90.00
#
_symmetry.space_group_name_H-M   'P 1'
#
loop_
_entity.id
_entity.type
_entity.pdbx_description
1 polymer ?
#
loop_
_entity_poly.entity_id
_entity_poly.type
_entity_poly.pdbx_seq_one_letter_code
_entity_poly.pdbx_strand_id
1 'polypeptide(L)'
;MDGIFGEVVFTYTSEQVVEDGILFDILQINPEWEKGIIRYITTNLMSQGYMDDDINVPNLLDLLNQANAIVRQASNGSKDKPESFYSGEIELPSGKKQQIFISLNELGKYTIMLPEDY
;
A
#
# COMPACT_ATOMS: atom_id res chain seq x y z
N MET A 1 4.37 23.88 -37.68
CA MET A 1 3.47 24.41 -36.64
C MET A 1 2.58 23.29 -36.15
N ASP A 2 3.01 22.72 -35.04
CA ASP A 2 2.22 22.38 -33.85
C ASP A 2 1.04 21.42 -34.00
N GLY A 3 1.36 20.13 -34.05
CA GLY A 3 0.51 19.08 -33.52
C GLY A 3 0.81 18.91 -32.03
N ILE A 4 0.00 19.54 -31.18
CA ILE A 4 -0.01 19.35 -29.73
C ILE A 4 -0.55 17.94 -29.47
N PHE A 5 0.34 16.95 -29.38
CA PHE A 5 0.02 15.67 -28.76
C PHE A 5 0.20 15.86 -27.25
N GLY A 6 -0.88 15.64 -26.51
CA GLY A 6 -0.96 15.77 -25.07
C GLY A 6 0.29 15.21 -24.40
N GLU A 7 0.96 16.09 -23.67
CA GLU A 7 2.10 15.78 -22.83
C GLU A 7 1.75 14.53 -22.01
N VAL A 8 2.59 13.49 -22.14
CA VAL A 8 2.48 12.29 -21.33
C VAL A 8 2.50 12.75 -19.88
N VAL A 9 1.35 12.68 -19.21
CA VAL A 9 1.26 12.86 -17.76
C VAL A 9 2.19 11.80 -17.21
N PHE A 10 3.34 12.23 -16.68
CA PHE A 10 4.44 11.38 -16.22
C PHE A 10 3.89 10.12 -15.55
N THR A 11 4.07 8.95 -16.18
CA THR A 11 3.77 7.67 -15.56
C THR A 11 4.86 7.40 -14.55
N TYR A 12 4.72 7.95 -13.35
CA TYR A 12 5.57 7.62 -12.21
C TYR A 12 5.28 6.17 -11.85
N THR A 13 6.24 5.27 -12.08
CA THR A 13 6.06 3.86 -11.72
C THR A 13 6.22 3.70 -10.21
N SER A 14 5.53 2.74 -9.61
CA SER A 14 5.66 2.43 -8.18
C SER A 14 7.13 2.16 -7.82
N GLU A 15 7.92 1.61 -8.75
CA GLU A 15 9.37 1.42 -8.60
C GLU A 15 10.12 2.76 -8.45
N GLN A 16 9.78 3.78 -9.24
CA GLN A 16 10.36 5.13 -9.11
C GLN A 16 9.95 5.80 -7.80
N VAL A 17 8.71 5.59 -7.35
CA VAL A 17 8.22 6.11 -6.06
C VAL A 17 8.88 5.39 -4.87
N VAL A 18 9.25 4.11 -5.01
CA VAL A 18 10.09 3.38 -4.04
C VAL A 18 11.52 3.95 -4.00
N GLU A 19 12.12 4.20 -5.17
CA GLU A 19 13.45 4.84 -5.26
C GLU A 19 13.46 6.26 -4.65
N ASP A 20 12.35 6.99 -4.79
CA ASP A 20 12.16 8.32 -4.18
C ASP A 20 11.85 8.25 -2.66
N GLY A 21 11.78 7.05 -2.07
CA GLY A 21 11.56 6.87 -0.63
C GLY A 21 10.14 7.19 -0.17
N ILE A 22 9.17 7.22 -1.08
CA ILE A 22 7.75 7.47 -0.80
C ILE A 22 7.01 6.14 -0.57
N LEU A 23 7.45 5.07 -1.24
CA LEU A 23 6.95 3.71 -1.03
C LEU A 23 8.02 2.81 -0.42
N PHE A 24 7.57 1.93 0.46
CA PHE A 24 8.37 0.90 1.10
C PHE A 24 7.98 -0.48 0.54
N ASP A 25 8.96 -1.22 0.03
CA ASP A 25 8.76 -2.59 -0.47
C ASP A 25 8.87 -3.61 0.66
N ILE A 26 7.75 -4.27 0.97
CA ILE A 26 7.69 -5.23 2.08
C ILE A 26 8.57 -6.47 1.84
N LEU A 27 8.95 -6.77 0.60
CA LEU A 27 9.82 -7.91 0.30
C LEU A 27 11.26 -7.70 0.75
N GLN A 28 11.68 -6.45 1.01
CA GLN A 28 12.99 -6.16 1.60
C GLN A 28 13.10 -6.76 3.01
N ILE A 29 11.98 -6.98 3.69
CA ILE A 29 11.91 -7.60 5.02
C ILE A 29 11.86 -9.12 4.89
N ASN A 30 10.92 -9.62 4.08
CA ASN A 30 10.75 -11.04 3.85
C ASN A 30 10.32 -11.32 2.40
N PRO A 31 11.19 -11.90 1.57
CA PRO A 31 10.87 -12.25 0.18
C PRO A 31 9.69 -13.22 0.04
N GLU A 32 9.39 -14.04 1.05
CA GLU A 32 8.27 -14.99 0.99
C GLU A 32 6.90 -14.31 0.95
N TRP A 33 6.82 -13.03 1.34
CA TRP A 33 5.59 -12.25 1.29
C TRP A 33 5.13 -11.92 -0.14
N GLU A 34 5.95 -12.23 -1.16
CA GLU A 34 5.57 -12.12 -2.57
C GLU A 34 4.29 -12.89 -2.93
N LYS A 35 4.05 -14.00 -2.21
CA LYS A 35 2.84 -14.83 -2.34
C LYS A 35 1.57 -14.11 -1.87
N GLY A 36 1.71 -13.05 -1.08
CA GLY A 36 0.63 -12.20 -0.61
C GLY A 36 0.07 -11.28 -1.69
N ILE A 37 -0.98 -10.53 -1.36
CA ILE A 37 -1.62 -9.59 -2.29
C ILE A 37 -1.04 -8.17 -2.18
N ILE A 38 -0.28 -7.88 -1.13
CA ILE A 38 0.27 -6.55 -0.81
C ILE A 38 1.74 -6.52 -1.22
N ARG A 39 2.19 -5.41 -1.80
CA ARG A 39 3.60 -5.22 -2.20
C ARG A 39 4.23 -3.97 -1.59
N TYR A 40 3.51 -2.86 -1.60
CA TYR A 40 4.05 -1.57 -1.16
C TYR A 40 3.23 -0.95 -0.02
N ILE A 41 3.89 -0.12 0.78
CA ILE A 41 3.28 0.69 1.84
C ILE A 41 3.91 2.08 1.77
N THR A 42 3.14 3.17 1.93
CA THR A 42 3.76 4.50 1.95
C THR A 42 4.65 4.70 3.17
N THR A 43 5.76 5.40 3.00
CA THR A 43 6.69 5.69 4.10
C THR A 43 6.06 6.57 5.17
N ASN A 44 5.11 7.45 4.79
CA ASN A 44 4.30 8.21 5.74
C ASN A 44 3.46 7.29 6.64
N LEU A 45 2.86 6.23 6.09
CA LEU A 45 2.18 5.23 6.91
C LEU A 45 3.19 4.45 7.78
N MET A 46 4.33 4.04 7.22
CA MET A 46 5.37 3.33 7.97
C MET A 46 5.88 4.13 9.18
N SER A 47 5.97 5.46 9.06
CA SER A 47 6.37 6.37 10.14
C SER A 47 5.38 6.43 11.32
N GLN A 48 4.19 5.83 11.21
CA GLN A 48 3.21 5.75 12.30
C GLN A 48 3.54 4.68 13.36
N GLY A 49 4.82 4.31 13.51
CA GLY A 49 5.30 3.30 14.47
C GLY A 49 5.51 1.90 13.90
N TYR A 50 5.57 1.75 12.57
CA TYR A 50 6.01 0.52 11.90
C TYR A 50 7.50 0.55 11.57
N MET A 51 8.08 1.75 11.48
CA MET A 51 9.50 2.01 11.27
C MET A 51 9.92 3.17 12.18
N ASP A 52 10.70 2.85 13.21
CA ASP A 52 11.41 3.83 14.04
C ASP A 52 12.90 3.73 13.67
N ASP A 53 13.76 3.19 14.55
CA ASP A 53 15.18 2.90 14.25
C ASP A 53 15.35 1.62 13.40
N ASP A 54 14.44 0.66 13.57
CA ASP A 54 14.34 -0.61 12.86
C ASP A 54 12.87 -0.89 12.51
N ILE A 55 12.64 -1.86 11.62
CA ILE A 55 11.29 -2.27 11.25
C ILE A 55 10.65 -3.10 12.34
N ASN A 56 9.49 -2.66 12.82
CA ASN A 56 8.69 -3.40 13.79
C ASN A 56 7.84 -4.46 13.06
N VAL A 57 8.44 -5.63 12.81
CA VAL A 57 7.80 -6.72 12.07
C VAL A 57 6.47 -7.19 12.67
N PRO A 58 6.31 -7.34 14.00
CA PRO A 58 5.00 -7.68 14.59
C PRO A 58 3.90 -6.68 14.24
N ASN A 59 4.16 -5.38 14.37
CA ASN A 59 3.20 -4.33 14.03
C ASN A 59 2.90 -4.32 12.53
N LEU A 60 3.92 -4.52 11.70
CA LEU A 60 3.76 -4.58 10.25
C LEU A 60 2.89 -5.77 9.83
N LEU A 61 3.12 -6.95 10.40
CA LEU A 61 2.29 -8.13 10.14
C LEU A 61 0.82 -7.88 10.53
N ASP A 62 0.60 -7.18 11.64
CA ASP A 62 -0.74 -6.79 12.05
C ASP A 62 -1.40 -5.85 11.00
N LEU A 63 -0.68 -4.83 10.53
CA LEU A 63 -1.13 -3.97 9.42
C LEU A 63 -1.50 -4.78 8.17
N LEU A 64 -0.61 -5.69 7.74
CA LEU A 64 -0.87 -6.55 6.57
C LEU A 64 -2.11 -7.42 6.77
N ASN A 65 -2.34 -7.95 7.98
CA ASN A 65 -3.53 -8.73 8.30
C ASN A 65 -4.81 -7.87 8.28
N GLN A 66 -4.78 -6.68 8.88
CA GLN A 66 -5.90 -5.76 8.89
C GLN A 66 -6.26 -5.30 7.46
N ALA A 67 -5.27 -4.94 6.65
CA ALA A 67 -5.46 -4.58 5.24
C ALA A 67 -6.03 -5.75 4.42
N ASN A 68 -5.51 -6.96 4.62
CA ASN A 68 -6.08 -8.16 3.99
C ASN A 68 -7.54 -8.40 4.40
N ALA A 69 -7.90 -8.14 5.66
CA ALA A 69 -9.28 -8.25 6.13
C ALA A 69 -10.19 -7.23 5.43
N ILE A 70 -9.76 -5.99 5.26
CA ILE A 70 -10.50 -4.95 4.52
C ILE A 70 -10.78 -5.41 3.08
N VAL A 71 -9.75 -5.84 2.35
CA VAL A 71 -9.89 -6.32 0.97
C VAL A 71 -10.83 -7.54 0.90
N ARG A 72 -10.69 -8.49 1.83
CA ARG A 72 -11.55 -9.68 1.88
C ARG A 72 -13.01 -9.35 2.18
N GLN A 73 -13.27 -8.44 3.12
CA GLN A 73 -14.63 -8.03 3.47
C GLN A 73 -15.29 -7.29 2.30
N ALA A 74 -14.58 -6.36 1.67
CA ALA A 74 -15.09 -5.60 0.54
C ALA A 74 -15.30 -6.46 -0.72
N SER A 75 -14.46 -7.48 -0.94
CA SER A 75 -14.60 -8.43 -2.07
C SER A 75 -15.53 -9.63 -1.78
N ASN A 76 -16.32 -9.56 -0.69
CA ASN A 76 -17.23 -10.64 -0.25
C ASN A 76 -16.55 -12.01 -0.17
N GLY A 77 -15.32 -12.04 0.38
CA GLY A 77 -14.51 -13.24 0.49
C GLY A 77 -13.92 -13.72 -0.84
N SER A 78 -13.54 -12.79 -1.73
CA SER A 78 -13.00 -13.05 -3.08
C SER A 78 -14.01 -13.60 -4.09
N LYS A 79 -15.31 -13.43 -3.83
CA LYS A 79 -16.38 -13.79 -4.78
C LYS A 79 -16.58 -12.72 -5.84
N ASP A 80 -16.35 -11.47 -5.46
CA ASP A 80 -16.41 -10.35 -6.36
C ASP A 80 -15.06 -10.11 -7.03
N LYS A 81 -15.09 -9.47 -8.20
CA LYS A 81 -13.84 -9.10 -8.88
C LYS A 81 -13.03 -8.20 -7.95
N PRO A 82 -11.70 -8.38 -7.88
CA PRO A 82 -10.86 -7.47 -7.14
C PRO A 82 -11.04 -6.06 -7.69
N GLU A 83 -11.52 -5.16 -6.84
CA GLU A 83 -11.58 -3.73 -7.15
C GLU A 83 -10.16 -3.16 -7.17
N SER A 84 -10.00 -2.09 -7.95
CA SER A 84 -8.75 -1.35 -8.02
C SER A 84 -8.48 -0.53 -6.76
N PHE A 85 -9.49 -0.32 -5.92
CA PHE A 85 -9.37 0.53 -4.74
C PHE A 85 -10.28 0.06 -3.60
N TYR A 86 -9.74 0.09 -2.38
CA TYR A 86 -10.46 -0.12 -1.13
C TYR A 86 -10.09 0.95 -0.11
N SER A 87 -10.98 1.18 0.85
CA SER A 87 -10.70 2.00 2.03
C SER A 87 -11.20 1.29 3.28
N GLY A 88 -10.52 1.52 4.39
CA GLY A 88 -10.92 0.96 5.68
C GLY A 88 -10.18 1.61 6.83
N GLU A 89 -10.64 1.31 8.04
CA GLU A 89 -10.03 1.77 9.28
C GLU A 89 -9.18 0.66 9.88
N ILE A 90 -7.96 0.99 10.31
CA ILE A 90 -7.04 0.10 11.02
C ILE A 90 -6.70 0.68 12.39
N GLU A 91 -6.18 -0.16 13.27
CA GLU A 91 -5.51 0.26 14.50
C GLU A 91 -4.00 0.40 14.24
N LEU A 92 -3.46 1.59 14.52
CA LEU A 92 -2.03 1.89 14.47
C LEU A 92 -1.32 1.28 15.71
N PRO A 93 0.01 1.15 15.68
CA PRO A 93 0.83 0.74 16.82
C PRO A 93 0.59 1.55 18.11
N SER A 94 0.19 2.82 17.95
CA SER A 94 -0.18 3.70 19.05
C SER A 94 -1.54 3.38 19.69
N GLY A 95 -2.29 2.42 19.16
CA GLY A 95 -3.68 2.12 19.52
C GLY A 95 -4.71 3.10 18.93
N LYS A 96 -4.25 4.09 18.16
CA LYS A 96 -5.15 5.03 17.47
C LYS A 96 -5.72 4.39 16.22
N LYS A 97 -6.98 4.72 15.93
CA LYS A 97 -7.60 4.35 14.68
C LYS A 97 -7.16 5.27 13.55
N GLN A 98 -6.90 4.71 12.38
CA GLN A 98 -6.46 5.43 11.20
C GLN A 98 -7.17 4.88 9.96
N GLN A 99 -7.73 5.78 9.15
CA GLN A 99 -8.21 5.39 7.83
C GLN A 99 -7.01 5.16 6.90
N ILE A 100 -7.06 4.10 6.11
CA ILE A 100 -6.09 3.79 5.07
C ILE A 100 -6.79 3.53 3.74
N PHE A 101 -6.06 3.76 2.67
CA PHE A 101 -6.44 3.38 1.31
C PHE A 101 -5.57 2.22 0.83
N ILE A 102 -6.16 1.36 0.01
CA ILE A 102 -5.52 0.18 -0.55
C ILE A 102 -5.80 0.18 -2.06
N SER A 103 -4.79 0.47 -2.88
CA SER A 103 -4.95 0.58 -4.33
C SER A 103 -4.17 -0.51 -5.05
N LEU A 104 -4.76 -1.06 -6.11
CA LEU A 104 -4.08 -1.98 -7.02
C LEU A 104 -3.04 -1.19 -7.83
N ASN A 105 -1.81 -1.67 -7.86
CA ASN A 105 -0.71 -1.11 -8.63
C ASN A 105 -0.53 -1.83 -9.97
N GLU A 106 0.39 -1.34 -10.78
CA GLU A 106 0.71 -1.86 -12.11
C GLU A 106 1.23 -3.31 -12.11
N LEU A 107 1.70 -3.81 -10.96
CA LEU A 107 2.16 -5.20 -10.78
C LEU A 107 1.01 -6.16 -10.42
N GLY A 108 -0.23 -5.67 -10.37
CA GLY A 108 -1.39 -6.45 -9.92
C GLY A 108 -1.34 -6.79 -8.43
N LYS A 109 -0.60 -6.00 -7.64
CA LYS A 109 -0.51 -6.10 -6.18
C LYS A 109 -1.11 -4.85 -5.55
N TYR A 110 -1.36 -4.88 -4.25
CA TYR A 110 -1.90 -3.74 -3.52
C TYR A 110 -0.80 -2.92 -2.87
N THR A 111 -1.01 -1.61 -2.88
CA THR A 111 -0.27 -0.59 -2.15
C THR A 111 -1.15 -0.06 -1.02
N ILE A 112 -0.64 -0.04 0.22
CA ILE A 112 -1.33 0.54 1.38
C ILE A 112 -0.81 1.96 1.60
N MET A 113 -1.70 2.90 1.85
CA MET A 113 -1.33 4.30 2.04
C MET A 113 -2.26 5.05 2.97
N LEU A 114 -1.81 6.19 3.50
CA LEU A 114 -2.71 7.14 4.14
C LEU A 114 -3.57 7.84 3.08
N PRO A 115 -4.78 8.33 3.45
CA PRO A 115 -5.63 9.07 2.52
C PRO A 115 -4.98 10.31 1.92
N GLU A 116 -3.99 10.89 2.62
CA GLU A 116 -3.24 12.08 2.19
C GLU A 116 -2.18 11.76 1.13
N ASP A 117 -1.82 10.48 0.98
CA ASP A 117 -0.79 10.01 0.04
C ASP A 117 -1.39 9.52 -1.30
N TYR A 118 -2.73 9.52 -1.45
CA TYR A 118 -3.45 9.09 -2.64
C TYR A 118 -3.90 10.29 -3.49
#